data_AF-A0A9E5E2D8-F1
#
_entry.id   AF-A0A9E5E2D8-F1
#
_cell.length_a   1.000
_cell.length_b   1.000
_cell.length_c   1.000
_cell.angle_alpha   90.00
_cell.angle_beta   90.00
_cell.angle_gamma   90.00
#
_symmetry.space_group_name_H-M   'P 1'
#
loop_
_entity.id
_entity.type
_entity.pdbx_description
1 polymer ?
#
loop_
_entity_poly.entity_id
_entity_poly.type
_entity_poly.pdbx_seq_one_letter_code
_entity_poly.pdbx_strand_id
1 'polypeptide(L)'
;MINAFTSPRRVAQFGFLAGALTAASKRPDESPTLLLDAKNLLDTLDNSAGATGARAAPWSASWVVDYAFAKDAPGVLRGLRLGVNGIWRDDYLFGVPNRQKMIGGSSHLVHAYVMREQKIWGQQTRIRVGVRNLVDLENNDVRKTSFTTLASGANVYRFIYVMPPQYSAEVTVKF
;
A
#
# COMPACT_ATOMS: atom_id res chain seq x y z
N MET A 1 13.80 11.02 17.18
CA MET A 1 13.13 10.49 18.37
C MET A 1 11.73 11.06 18.43
N ILE A 2 10.71 10.30 18.00
CA ILE A 2 9.31 10.70 18.18
C ILE A 2 8.66 9.59 19.00
N ASN A 3 8.40 9.92 20.27
CA ASN A 3 7.60 9.11 21.18
C ASN A 3 6.20 8.96 20.59
N ALA A 4 5.88 7.76 20.11
CA ALA A 4 4.52 7.42 19.76
C ALA A 4 3.72 7.29 21.07
N PHE A 5 2.76 8.18 21.24
CA PHE A 5 1.73 8.12 22.28
C PHE A 5 1.14 6.71 22.40
N THR A 6 1.53 5.96 23.43
CA THR A 6 0.71 4.87 23.97
C THR A 6 -0.49 5.52 24.65
N SER A 7 -1.64 5.55 23.95
CA SER A 7 -2.90 6.00 24.53
C SER A 7 -3.17 5.26 25.85
N PRO A 8 -3.44 5.95 26.97
CA PRO A 8 -3.72 5.31 28.27
C PRO A 8 -4.88 4.30 28.19
N ARG A 9 -5.83 4.52 27.28
CA ARG A 9 -6.96 3.63 27.03
C ARG A 9 -6.55 2.29 26.43
N ARG A 10 -5.53 2.26 25.55
CA ARG A 10 -5.04 1.00 24.95
C ARG A 10 -4.33 0.14 25.99
N VAL A 11 -3.50 0.74 26.84
CA VAL A 11 -2.78 0.03 27.92
C VAL A 11 -3.76 -0.58 28.92
N ALA A 12 -4.80 0.17 29.32
CA ALA A 12 -5.83 -0.32 30.22
C ALA A 12 -6.68 -1.46 29.60
N GLN A 13 -6.99 -1.38 28.30
CA GLN A 13 -7.82 -2.37 27.61
C GLN A 13 -7.07 -3.70 27.39
N PHE A 14 -5.77 -3.67 27.08
CA PHE A 14 -4.98 -4.91 26.94
C PHE A 14 -4.67 -5.58 28.28
N GLY A 15 -4.38 -4.78 29.32
CA GLY A 15 -4.22 -5.32 30.69
C GLY A 15 -5.50 -6.00 31.20
N PHE A 16 -6.67 -5.43 30.88
CA PHE A 16 -7.96 -6.06 31.19
C PHE A 16 -8.15 -7.39 30.48
N LEU A 17 -7.88 -7.46 29.16
CA LEU A 17 -8.04 -8.68 28.38
C LEU A 17 -7.08 -9.80 28.84
N ALA A 18 -5.82 -9.46 29.14
CA ALA A 18 -4.85 -10.39 29.70
C ALA A 18 -5.28 -10.93 31.07
N GLY A 19 -5.79 -10.06 31.93
CA GLY A 19 -6.36 -10.43 33.23
C GLY A 19 -7.59 -11.34 33.09
N ALA A 20 -8.50 -11.03 32.16
CA ALA A 20 -9.69 -11.81 31.88
C ALA A 20 -9.35 -13.21 31.35
N LEU A 21 -8.38 -13.33 30.44
CA LEU A 21 -7.90 -14.62 29.93
C LEU A 21 -7.29 -15.47 31.05
N THR A 22 -6.49 -14.85 31.93
CA THR A 22 -5.89 -15.52 33.09
C THR A 22 -6.94 -15.98 34.11
N ALA A 23 -8.03 -15.23 34.26
CA ALA A 23 -9.14 -15.61 35.12
C ALA A 23 -9.97 -16.74 34.48
N ALA A 24 -10.22 -16.69 33.17
CA ALA A 24 -10.96 -17.69 32.43
C ALA A 24 -10.22 -19.04 32.37
N SER A 25 -8.89 -19.04 32.20
CA SER A 25 -8.09 -20.28 32.18
C SER A 25 -8.05 -21.03 33.52
N LYS A 26 -8.42 -20.37 34.62
CA LYS A 26 -8.55 -20.98 35.95
C LYS A 26 -9.95 -21.56 36.20
N ARG A 27 -10.92 -21.32 35.30
CA ARG A 27 -12.27 -21.88 35.43
C ARG A 27 -12.29 -23.29 34.84
N PRO A 28 -12.89 -24.27 35.55
CA PRO A 28 -12.94 -25.65 35.08
C PRO A 28 -13.83 -25.87 33.85
N ASP A 29 -14.79 -24.96 33.60
CA ASP A 29 -15.83 -25.13 32.58
C ASP A 29 -15.57 -24.33 31.29
N GLU A 30 -14.40 -23.70 31.16
CA GLU A 30 -14.09 -22.86 30.00
C GLU A 30 -13.62 -23.73 28.82
N SER A 31 -14.15 -23.48 27.63
CA SER A 31 -13.79 -24.28 26.45
C SER A 31 -12.31 -24.09 26.08
N PRO A 32 -11.53 -25.17 25.89
CA PRO A 32 -10.13 -25.08 25.47
C PRO A 32 -9.94 -24.34 24.15
N THR A 33 -10.90 -24.43 23.22
CA THR A 33 -10.85 -23.72 21.94
C THR A 33 -11.07 -22.22 22.10
N LEU A 34 -11.99 -21.81 22.98
CA LEU A 34 -12.23 -20.40 23.29
C LEU A 34 -11.02 -19.75 23.97
N LEU A 35 -10.37 -20.47 24.88
CA LEU A 35 -9.13 -20.00 25.52
C LEU A 35 -7.99 -19.84 24.51
N LEU A 36 -7.86 -20.77 23.57
CA LEU A 36 -6.85 -20.71 22.52
C LEU A 36 -7.10 -19.52 21.57
N ASP A 37 -8.36 -19.31 21.14
CA ASP A 37 -8.75 -18.20 20.28
C ASP A 37 -8.53 -16.85 20.99
N ALA A 38 -8.93 -16.75 22.26
CA ALA A 38 -8.73 -15.55 23.06
C ALA A 38 -7.23 -15.25 23.27
N LYS A 39 -6.41 -16.28 23.46
CA LYS A 39 -4.94 -16.13 23.52
C LYS A 39 -4.37 -15.65 22.19
N ASN A 40 -4.77 -16.25 21.06
CA ASN A 40 -4.30 -15.86 19.73
C ASN A 40 -4.69 -14.42 19.40
N LEU A 41 -5.90 -14.01 19.78
CA LEU A 41 -6.38 -12.65 19.62
C LEU A 41 -5.60 -11.67 20.49
N LEU A 42 -5.35 -12.00 21.76
CA LEU A 42 -4.53 -11.18 22.65
C LEU A 42 -3.09 -11.03 22.13
N ASP A 43 -2.46 -12.13 21.72
CA ASP A 43 -1.10 -12.14 21.16
C ASP A 43 -1.01 -11.32 19.86
N THR A 44 -2.10 -11.25 19.08
CA THR A 44 -2.17 -10.43 17.86
C THR A 44 -2.35 -8.94 18.17
N LEU A 45 -3.10 -8.63 19.23
CA LEU A 45 -3.41 -7.26 19.62
C LEU A 45 -2.33 -6.60 20.48
N ASP A 46 -1.56 -7.39 21.24
CA ASP A 46 -0.41 -6.94 22.03
C ASP A 46 0.83 -6.75 21.15
N ASN A 47 0.65 -6.01 20.06
CA ASN A 47 1.71 -5.69 19.12
C ASN A 47 2.48 -4.45 19.61
N SER A 48 3.54 -4.68 20.38
CA SER A 48 4.50 -3.65 20.81
C SER A 48 5.54 -3.30 19.73
N ALA A 49 5.49 -3.93 18.55
CA ALA A 49 6.58 -3.88 17.56
C ALA A 49 6.53 -2.66 16.62
N GLY A 50 5.63 -1.71 16.83
CA GLY A 50 5.57 -0.44 16.09
C GLY A 50 4.29 -0.22 15.28
N ALA A 51 4.27 0.84 14.48
CA ALA A 51 3.13 1.16 13.63
C ALA A 51 2.94 0.09 12.54
N THR A 52 1.69 -0.27 12.26
CA THR A 52 1.33 -1.26 11.24
C THR A 52 0.63 -0.62 10.03
N GLY A 53 0.67 -1.32 8.91
CA GLY A 53 0.00 -0.93 7.68
C GLY A 53 0.82 0.00 6.79
N ALA A 54 0.28 0.27 5.60
CA ALA A 54 0.95 0.96 4.50
C ALA A 54 1.57 2.33 4.85
N ARG A 55 1.04 3.03 5.86
CA ARG A 55 1.55 4.34 6.31
C ARG A 55 2.75 4.23 7.25
N ALA A 56 3.02 3.02 7.74
CA ALA A 56 4.15 2.71 8.59
C ALA A 56 5.36 2.17 7.80
N ALA A 57 5.31 2.23 6.47
CA ALA A 57 6.46 1.89 5.64
C ALA A 57 7.66 2.78 6.02
N PRO A 58 8.86 2.20 6.25
CA PRO A 58 10.03 2.97 6.65
C PRO A 58 10.40 4.06 5.64
N TRP A 59 10.21 3.75 4.36
CA TRP A 59 10.53 4.65 3.27
C TRP A 59 9.45 4.63 2.18
N SER A 60 9.25 5.80 1.59
CA SER A 60 8.47 5.96 0.37
C SER A 60 9.12 7.05 -0.47
N ALA A 61 9.05 6.92 -1.78
CA ALA A 61 9.61 7.86 -2.72
C ALA A 61 8.66 8.03 -3.90
N SER A 62 8.63 9.24 -4.46
CA SER A 62 7.96 9.51 -5.72
C SER A 62 8.92 10.27 -6.62
N TRP A 63 8.94 9.93 -7.89
CA TRP A 63 9.78 10.59 -8.88
C TRP A 63 8.98 10.85 -10.15
N VAL A 64 9.40 11.88 -10.88
CA VAL A 64 8.84 12.25 -12.17
C VAL A 64 9.97 12.66 -13.10
N VAL A 65 9.93 12.15 -14.32
CA VAL A 65 10.75 12.58 -15.44
C VAL A 65 9.79 13.08 -16.50
N ASP A 66 9.89 14.35 -16.83
CA ASP A 66 9.03 14.98 -17.81
C ASP A 66 9.87 15.78 -18.80
N TYR A 67 9.64 15.53 -20.08
CA TYR A 67 10.36 16.14 -21.17
C TYR A 67 9.38 16.79 -22.15
N ALA A 68 9.54 18.09 -22.35
CA ALA A 68 8.79 18.86 -23.33
C ALA A 68 9.70 19.19 -24.51
N PHE A 69 9.27 18.80 -25.71
CA PHE A 69 9.96 19.17 -26.94
C PHE A 69 9.80 20.66 -27.21
N ALA A 70 10.83 21.26 -27.79
CA ALA A 70 10.83 22.67 -28.12
C ALA A 70 9.74 23.02 -29.16
N LYS A 71 9.28 24.27 -29.15
CA LYS A 71 8.19 24.73 -30.04
C LYS A 71 8.59 24.80 -31.51
N ASP A 72 9.88 24.79 -31.79
CA ASP A 72 10.51 24.77 -33.10
C ASP A 72 10.99 23.37 -33.50
N ALA A 73 10.74 22.35 -32.68
CA ALA A 73 11.05 20.96 -33.01
C ALA A 73 10.35 20.53 -34.33
N PRO A 74 11.03 19.73 -35.16
CA PRO A 74 10.50 19.37 -36.47
C PRO A 74 9.30 18.41 -36.37
N GLY A 75 8.31 18.63 -37.24
CA GLY A 75 7.21 17.71 -37.50
C GLY A 75 6.36 17.35 -36.26
N VAL A 76 6.23 16.06 -35.99
CA VAL A 76 5.32 15.49 -34.98
C VAL A 76 5.77 15.81 -33.55
N LEU A 77 7.06 16.10 -33.34
CA LEU A 77 7.63 16.42 -32.03
C LEU A 77 7.22 17.83 -31.55
N ARG A 78 6.77 18.69 -32.46
CA ARG A 78 6.36 20.05 -32.13
C ARG A 78 5.19 20.05 -31.13
N GLY A 79 5.42 20.63 -29.95
CA GLY A 79 4.43 20.72 -28.88
C GLY A 79 4.14 19.37 -28.20
N LEU A 80 4.99 18.36 -28.41
CA LEU A 80 4.92 17.07 -27.75
C LEU A 80 5.57 17.15 -26.36
N ARG A 81 4.99 16.44 -25.40
CA ARG A 81 5.47 16.29 -24.03
C ARG A 81 5.33 14.83 -23.61
N LEU A 82 6.40 14.27 -23.08
CA LEU A 82 6.46 12.89 -22.59
C LEU A 82 6.73 12.93 -21.10
N GLY A 83 6.00 12.16 -20.32
CA GLY A 83 6.22 12.05 -18.89
C GLY A 83 6.18 10.61 -18.43
N VAL A 84 7.11 10.25 -17.55
CA VAL A 84 7.13 8.99 -16.82
C VAL A 84 7.25 9.32 -15.34
N ASN A 85 6.48 8.66 -14.49
CA ASN A 85 6.54 8.86 -13.06
C ASN A 85 6.41 7.53 -12.33
N GLY A 86 6.96 7.48 -11.13
CA GLY A 86 6.91 6.29 -10.28
C GLY A 86 6.63 6.64 -8.84
N ILE A 87 5.91 5.76 -8.16
CA ILE A 87 5.68 5.81 -6.72
C ILE A 87 6.19 4.49 -6.15
N TRP A 88 7.22 4.58 -5.33
CA TRP A 88 7.82 3.47 -4.61
C TRP A 88 7.46 3.56 -3.12
N ARG A 89 7.26 2.39 -2.52
CA ARG A 89 7.09 2.24 -1.09
C ARG A 89 7.71 0.93 -0.67
N ASP A 90 8.47 0.99 0.41
CA ASP A 90 9.13 -0.17 1.02
C ASP A 90 8.13 -1.12 1.68
N ASP A 91 8.62 -2.31 2.00
CA ASP A 91 7.94 -3.30 2.81
C ASP A 91 7.60 -2.73 4.20
N TYR A 92 6.41 -3.07 4.71
CA TYR A 92 5.92 -2.60 5.99
C TYR A 92 5.37 -3.73 6.85
N LEU A 93 5.30 -3.47 8.15
CA LEU A 93 4.78 -4.44 9.11
C LEU A 93 3.26 -4.60 8.93
N PHE A 94 2.82 -5.82 8.59
CA PHE A 94 1.41 -6.18 8.65
C PHE A 94 0.97 -6.45 10.10
N GLY A 95 1.80 -7.14 10.87
CA GLY A 95 1.54 -7.51 12.26
C GLY A 95 2.55 -8.52 12.80
N VAL A 96 2.41 -8.90 14.07
CA VAL A 96 3.32 -9.85 14.74
C VAL A 96 2.54 -11.03 15.37
N PRO A 97 1.84 -11.86 14.57
CA PRO A 97 1.18 -13.04 15.10
C PRO A 97 2.20 -14.06 15.63
N ASN A 98 1.93 -14.66 16.80
CA ASN A 98 2.78 -15.70 17.39
C ASN A 98 4.27 -15.31 17.49
N ARG A 99 4.57 -14.03 17.81
CA ARG A 99 5.93 -13.45 17.87
C ARG A 99 6.71 -13.46 16.55
N GLN A 100 6.06 -13.75 15.43
CA GLN A 100 6.65 -13.73 14.10
C GLN A 100 6.25 -12.44 13.37
N LYS A 101 7.24 -11.64 12.95
CA LYS A 101 6.97 -10.43 12.17
C LYS A 101 6.53 -10.81 10.76
N MET A 102 5.32 -10.38 10.40
CA MET A 102 4.79 -10.51 9.05
C MET A 102 5.00 -9.18 8.32
N ILE A 103 5.91 -9.16 7.36
CA ILE A 103 6.33 -7.96 6.64
C ILE A 103 6.08 -8.18 5.14
N GLY A 104 5.64 -7.13 4.46
CA GLY A 104 5.46 -7.14 3.02
C GLY A 104 4.78 -5.88 2.52
N GLY A 105 4.30 -5.95 1.27
CA GLY A 105 3.48 -4.90 0.69
C GLY A 105 4.27 -3.78 0.01
N SER A 106 5.56 -3.98 -0.22
CA SER A 106 6.36 -3.20 -1.16
C SER A 106 5.64 -3.06 -2.50
N SER A 107 5.79 -1.90 -3.13
CA SER A 107 5.22 -1.63 -4.45
C SER A 107 5.98 -0.51 -5.14
N HIS A 108 6.20 -0.63 -6.45
CA HIS A 108 6.79 0.41 -7.28
C HIS A 108 5.99 0.57 -8.56
N LEU A 109 4.89 1.32 -8.46
CA LEU A 109 4.02 1.57 -9.61
C LEU A 109 4.62 2.63 -10.51
N VAL A 110 4.75 2.32 -11.80
CA VAL A 110 5.20 3.24 -12.84
C VAL A 110 4.03 3.63 -13.74
N HIS A 111 3.97 4.91 -14.10
CA HIS A 111 2.96 5.50 -14.96
C HIS A 111 3.65 6.27 -16.09
N ALA A 112 3.00 6.37 -17.24
CA ALA A 112 3.51 7.15 -18.36
C ALA A 112 2.40 7.95 -19.03
N TYR A 113 2.76 9.05 -19.67
CA TYR A 113 1.85 9.79 -20.54
C TYR A 113 2.59 10.47 -21.68
N VAL A 114 1.81 10.70 -22.74
CA VAL A 114 2.15 11.52 -23.88
C VAL A 114 1.11 12.61 -23.97
N MET A 115 1.54 13.85 -24.15
CA MET A 115 0.68 15.00 -24.31
C MET A 115 1.14 15.78 -25.53
N ARG A 116 0.19 16.31 -26.30
CA ARG A 116 0.48 17.19 -27.41
C ARG A 116 -0.43 18.40 -27.38
N GLU A 117 0.17 19.57 -27.53
CA GLU A 117 -0.57 20.80 -27.76
C GLU A 117 -0.48 21.20 -29.23
N GLN A 118 -1.64 21.43 -29.83
CA GLN A 118 -1.74 21.88 -31.22
C GLN A 118 -2.92 22.83 -31.41
N LYS A 119 -2.79 23.71 -32.41
CA LYS A 119 -3.88 24.60 -32.80
C LYS A 119 -4.73 23.92 -33.86
N ILE A 120 -6.00 23.66 -33.56
CA ILE A 120 -6.97 23.07 -34.50
C ILE A 120 -8.08 24.10 -34.67
N TRP A 121 -8.35 24.51 -35.92
CA TRP A 121 -9.42 25.48 -36.26
C TRP A 121 -9.41 26.78 -35.45
N GLY A 122 -8.22 27.35 -35.23
CA GLY A 122 -8.12 28.58 -34.45
C GLY A 122 -8.02 28.36 -32.93
N GLN A 123 -8.37 27.18 -32.43
CA GLN A 123 -8.45 26.87 -31.00
C GLN A 123 -7.27 26.05 -30.50
N GLN A 124 -6.82 26.33 -29.27
CA GLN A 124 -5.74 25.57 -28.64
C GLN A 124 -6.31 24.25 -28.11
N THR A 125 -5.91 23.14 -28.73
CA THR A 125 -6.33 21.80 -28.36
C THR A 125 -5.16 21.03 -27.75
N ARG A 126 -5.39 20.45 -26.58
CA ARG A 126 -4.46 19.55 -25.90
C ARG A 126 -5.00 18.13 -25.96
N ILE A 127 -4.20 17.22 -26.48
CA ILE A 127 -4.50 15.79 -26.51
C ILE A 127 -3.54 15.11 -25.53
N ARG A 128 -4.05 14.30 -24.61
CA ARG A 128 -3.25 13.54 -23.65
C ARG A 128 -3.65 12.08 -23.71
N VAL A 129 -2.66 11.21 -23.89
CA VAL A 129 -2.80 9.77 -23.76
C VAL A 129 -1.92 9.33 -22.60
N GLY A 130 -2.48 8.57 -21.66
CA GLY A 130 -1.80 8.14 -20.46
C GLY A 130 -2.04 6.67 -20.17
N VAL A 131 -1.09 6.07 -19.47
CA VAL A 131 -1.20 4.74 -18.89
C VAL A 131 -0.81 4.81 -17.42
N ARG A 132 -1.71 4.35 -16.55
CA ARG A 132 -1.44 4.20 -15.11
C ARG A 132 -1.17 2.74 -14.80
N ASN A 133 -0.30 2.46 -13.82
CA ASN A 133 0.08 1.11 -13.43
C ASN A 133 0.63 0.33 -14.63
N LEU A 134 1.48 0.97 -15.42
CA LEU A 134 2.09 0.36 -16.61
C LEU A 134 2.88 -0.88 -16.20
N VAL A 135 3.62 -0.78 -15.10
CA VAL A 135 4.37 -1.87 -14.49
C VAL A 135 4.52 -1.61 -12.99
N ASP A 136 4.55 -2.67 -12.19
CA ASP A 136 5.02 -2.66 -10.81
C ASP A 136 6.42 -3.28 -10.79
N LEU A 137 7.46 -2.51 -10.43
CA LEU A 137 8.84 -3.01 -10.47
C LEU A 137 9.18 -3.94 -9.28
N GLU A 138 8.32 -3.96 -8.25
CA GLU A 138 8.52 -4.76 -7.04
C GLU A 138 7.73 -6.07 -7.07
N ASN A 139 6.66 -6.12 -7.87
CA ASN A 139 5.73 -7.25 -7.90
C ASN A 139 5.43 -7.64 -9.35
N ASN A 140 5.49 -8.94 -9.64
CA ASN A 140 5.06 -9.48 -10.94
C ASN A 140 3.53 -9.57 -10.98
N ASP A 141 2.95 -10.76 -10.82
CA ASP A 141 1.50 -10.96 -10.96
C ASP A 141 0.73 -10.71 -9.65
N VAL A 142 1.38 -10.92 -8.52
CA VAL A 142 0.76 -10.87 -7.19
C VAL A 142 1.62 -10.10 -6.20
N ARG A 143 0.95 -9.44 -5.26
CA ARG A 143 1.59 -8.72 -4.14
C ARG A 143 1.08 -9.21 -2.79
N LYS A 144 1.95 -9.23 -1.80
CA LYS A 144 1.58 -9.48 -0.39
C LYS A 144 0.78 -8.30 0.15
N THR A 145 -0.32 -8.55 0.84
CA THR A 145 -1.19 -7.46 1.38
C THR A 145 -1.52 -7.60 2.85
N SER A 146 -1.56 -8.83 3.34
CA SER A 146 -1.91 -9.14 4.72
C SER A 146 -1.46 -10.57 5.03
N PHE A 147 -1.81 -11.04 6.22
CA PHE A 147 -1.61 -12.42 6.64
C PHE A 147 -2.87 -12.97 7.29
N THR A 148 -2.93 -14.28 7.48
CA THR A 148 -3.94 -14.96 8.27
C THR A 148 -3.27 -16.08 9.06
N THR A 149 -3.63 -16.20 10.33
CA THR A 149 -3.21 -17.31 11.18
C THR A 149 -4.25 -18.42 11.05
N LEU A 150 -3.82 -19.59 10.60
CA LEU A 150 -4.68 -20.77 10.46
C LEU A 150 -5.02 -21.35 11.84
N ALA A 151 -6.06 -22.18 11.92
CA ALA A 151 -6.41 -22.91 13.14
C ALA A 151 -5.27 -23.79 13.68
N SER A 152 -4.33 -24.19 12.81
CA SER A 152 -3.10 -24.90 13.18
C SER A 152 -2.03 -24.02 13.84
N GLY A 153 -2.27 -22.70 13.97
CA GLY A 153 -1.30 -21.72 14.46
C GLY A 153 -0.28 -21.25 13.41
N ALA A 154 -0.30 -21.81 12.21
CA ALA A 154 0.59 -21.40 11.12
C ALA A 154 0.18 -20.06 10.52
N ASN A 155 1.15 -19.17 10.28
CA ASN A 155 0.94 -17.87 9.65
C ASN A 155 1.13 -17.96 8.12
N VAL A 156 0.12 -17.54 7.35
CA VAL A 156 0.16 -17.58 5.88
C VAL A 156 -0.09 -16.19 5.30
N TYR A 157 0.70 -15.79 4.30
CA TYR A 157 0.51 -14.53 3.59
C TYR A 157 -0.72 -14.57 2.68
N ARG A 158 -1.42 -13.44 2.59
CA ARG A 158 -2.48 -13.20 1.61
C ARG A 158 -1.96 -12.35 0.47
N PHE A 159 -2.30 -12.78 -0.73
CA PHE A 159 -1.89 -12.16 -1.97
C PHE A 159 -3.10 -11.55 -2.67
N ILE A 160 -2.86 -10.46 -3.38
CA ILE A 160 -3.81 -9.95 -4.36
C ILE A 160 -3.09 -9.74 -5.69
N TYR A 161 -3.85 -9.75 -6.78
CA TYR A 161 -3.32 -9.38 -8.09
C TYR A 161 -2.82 -7.94 -8.10
N VAL A 162 -1.71 -7.72 -8.80
CA VAL A 162 -1.21 -6.37 -9.07
C VAL A 162 -2.24 -5.61 -9.91
N MET A 163 -2.34 -4.29 -9.67
CA MET A 163 -3.31 -3.46 -10.40
C MET A 163 -2.98 -3.47 -11.89
N PRO A 164 -3.93 -3.81 -12.77
CA PRO A 164 -3.67 -3.87 -14.21
C PRO A 164 -3.40 -2.47 -14.78
N PRO A 165 -2.70 -2.38 -15.93
CA PRO A 165 -2.54 -1.13 -16.66
C PRO A 165 -3.90 -0.50 -17.01
N GLN A 166 -4.04 0.80 -16.73
CA GLN A 166 -5.23 1.58 -17.04
C GLN A 166 -4.90 2.65 -18.07
N TYR A 167 -5.51 2.55 -19.24
CA TYR A 167 -5.30 3.49 -20.34
C TYR A 167 -6.34 4.60 -20.30
N SER A 168 -5.89 5.83 -20.55
CA SER A 168 -6.75 7.01 -20.59
C SER A 168 -6.41 7.87 -21.81
N ALA A 169 -7.44 8.38 -22.49
CA ALA A 169 -7.31 9.37 -23.54
C ALA A 169 -8.18 10.58 -23.19
N GLU A 170 -7.60 11.76 -23.23
CA GLU A 170 -8.23 13.03 -22.86
C GLU A 170 -7.97 14.06 -23.95
N VAL A 171 -9.00 14.82 -24.32
CA VAL A 171 -8.90 15.95 -25.24
C VAL A 171 -9.48 17.17 -24.55
N THR A 172 -8.68 18.21 -24.42
CA THR A 172 -9.08 19.49 -23.82
C THR A 172 -8.99 20.58 -24.88
N VAL A 173 -10.09 21.30 -25.11
CA VAL A 173 -10.14 22.45 -26.02
C VAL A 173 -10.26 23.72 -25.18
N LYS A 174 -9.42 24.72 -25.45
CA LYS A 174 -9.59 26.08 -24.92
C LYS A 174 -10.33 26.91 -25.96
N PHE A 175 -11.41 27.58 -25.54
CA PHE A 175 -12.26 28.46 -26.36
C PHE A 175 -11.91 29.93 -26.13
#